data_AF-A0A951N147-F1
#
_entry.id   AF-A0A951N147-F1
#
_cell.length_a   1.000
_cell.length_b   1.000
_cell.length_c   1.000
_cell.angle_alpha   90.00
_cell.angle_beta   90.00
_cell.angle_gamma   90.00
#
_symmetry.space_group_name_H-M   'P 1'
#
loop_
_entity.id
_entity.type
_entity.pdbx_description
1 polymer ?
#
loop_
_entity_poly.entity_id
_entity_poly.type
_entity_poly.pdbx_seq_one_letter_code
_entity_poly.pdbx_strand_id
1 'polypeptide(L)'
;MGELPLRSAQLGDVAVLVRPEQLRVTPGDELSVERVEYYGQDAVYVLGDTAGGRVRVRILERPTFRRGDHVAVRYPGGPTLAYPAT
;
A
#
# COMPACT_ATOMS: atom_id res chain seq x y z
N MET A 1 -3.21 -7.27 3.28
CA MET A 1 -1.97 -7.22 2.45
C MET A 1 -1.72 -8.50 1.62
N GLY A 2 -1.65 -9.71 2.20
CA GLY A 2 -1.40 -10.96 1.43
C GLY A 2 0.10 -11.27 1.25
N GLU A 3 0.42 -12.21 0.35
CA GLU A 3 1.81 -12.61 0.08
C GLU A 3 2.57 -11.56 -0.77
N LEU A 4 3.82 -11.31 -0.40
CA LEU A 4 4.74 -10.41 -1.12
C LEU A 4 5.94 -11.23 -1.64
N PRO A 5 5.96 -11.63 -2.92
CA PRO A 5 7.07 -12.38 -3.46
C PRO A 5 8.35 -11.53 -3.44
N LEU A 6 9.46 -12.09 -2.98
CA LEU A 6 10.77 -11.42 -2.97
C LEU A 6 11.58 -11.77 -4.21
N ARG A 7 12.33 -10.80 -4.75
CA ARG A 7 13.19 -10.97 -5.93
C ARG A 7 14.38 -11.91 -5.64
N SER A 8 14.83 -11.94 -4.40
CA SER A 8 15.81 -12.89 -3.88
C SER A 8 15.41 -13.30 -2.47
N ALA A 9 15.60 -14.57 -2.14
CA ALA A 9 15.32 -15.06 -0.79
C ALA A 9 16.21 -14.34 0.23
N GLN A 10 15.61 -13.91 1.33
CA GLN A 10 16.32 -13.36 2.49
C GLN A 10 15.80 -14.03 3.76
N LEU A 11 16.68 -14.13 4.76
CA LEU A 11 16.41 -14.75 6.06
C LEU A 11 16.59 -13.69 7.15
N GLY A 12 15.73 -13.74 8.17
CA GLY A 12 15.71 -12.77 9.27
C GLY A 12 14.80 -11.58 9.00
N ASP A 13 14.93 -10.55 9.84
CA ASP A 13 14.15 -9.32 9.71
C ASP A 13 14.59 -8.55 8.45
N VAL A 14 13.62 -8.25 7.58
CA VAL A 14 13.85 -7.56 6.32
C VAL A 14 12.91 -6.38 6.15
N ALA A 15 13.44 -5.27 5.67
CA ALA A 15 12.67 -4.16 5.17
C ALA A 15 12.31 -4.41 3.70
N VAL A 16 11.02 -4.49 3.39
CA VAL A 16 10.53 -4.69 2.02
C VAL A 16 10.13 -3.35 1.44
N LEU A 17 10.72 -2.98 0.29
CA LEU A 17 10.37 -1.75 -0.40
C LEU A 17 9.32 -2.03 -1.47
N VAL A 18 8.11 -1.53 -1.25
CA VAL A 18 7.01 -1.61 -2.23
C VAL A 18 6.72 -0.22 -2.75
N ARG A 19 6.68 -0.07 -4.08
CA ARG A 19 6.31 1.22 -4.65
C ARG A 19 4.79 1.45 -4.53
N PRO A 20 4.33 2.67 -4.18
CA PRO A 20 2.91 2.97 -4.01
C PRO A 20 2.02 2.61 -5.21
N GLU A 21 2.53 2.73 -6.44
CA GLU A 21 1.82 2.41 -7.68
C GLU A 21 1.62 0.91 -7.93
N GLN A 22 2.38 0.06 -7.22
CA GLN A 22 2.25 -1.40 -7.28
C GLN A 22 1.16 -1.93 -6.34
N LEU A 23 0.54 -1.06 -5.55
CA LEU A 23 -0.54 -1.43 -4.65
C LEU A 23 -1.89 -1.18 -5.31
N ARG A 24 -2.90 -1.93 -4.87
CA ARG A 24 -4.30 -1.75 -5.22
C ARG A 24 -5.14 -1.66 -3.97
N VAL A 25 -6.06 -0.70 -3.97
CA VAL A 25 -7.07 -0.55 -2.92
C VAL A 25 -8.35 -1.24 -3.36
N THR A 26 -8.89 -2.07 -2.49
CA THR A 26 -10.13 -2.81 -2.67
C THR A 26 -11.06 -2.57 -1.48
N PRO A 27 -12.38 -2.74 -1.61
CA PRO A 27 -13.26 -2.75 -0.44
C PRO A 27 -12.78 -3.76 0.61
N GLY A 28 -12.85 -3.39 1.89
CA GLY A 28 -12.35 -4.19 3.00
C GLY A 28 -12.42 -3.44 4.33
N ASP A 29 -11.83 -4.00 5.39
CA ASP A 29 -11.88 -3.43 6.74
C ASP A 29 -10.52 -3.52 7.46
N GLU A 30 -9.43 -3.57 6.69
CA GLU A 30 -8.08 -3.68 7.23
C GLU A 30 -7.50 -2.30 7.57
N LEU A 31 -7.85 -1.29 6.76
CA LEU A 31 -7.30 0.06 6.80
C LEU A 31 -8.41 1.09 6.60
N SER A 32 -8.21 2.29 7.14
CA SER A 32 -9.08 3.43 6.91
C SER A 32 -8.41 4.45 6.00
N VAL A 33 -9.18 5.09 5.12
CA VAL A 33 -8.69 6.21 4.32
C VAL A 33 -8.58 7.45 5.22
N GLU A 34 -7.36 7.83 5.60
CA GLU A 34 -7.12 9.04 6.39
C GLU A 34 -7.33 10.29 5.56
N ARG A 35 -6.83 10.29 4.31
CA ARG A 35 -6.98 11.38 3.34
C ARG A 35 -6.69 10.94 1.91
N VAL A 36 -7.16 11.77 0.97
CA VAL A 36 -6.86 11.67 -0.46
C VAL A 36 -6.05 12.91 -0.86
N GLU A 37 -4.85 12.70 -1.38
CA GLU A 37 -3.97 13.76 -1.88
C GLU A 37 -4.04 13.79 -3.41
N TYR A 38 -4.38 14.93 -4.01
CA TYR A 38 -4.51 15.08 -5.45
C TYR A 38 -3.25 15.71 -6.07
N TYR A 39 -2.69 15.06 -7.09
CA TYR A 39 -1.48 15.47 -7.80
C TYR A 39 -1.73 15.53 -9.30
N GLY A 40 -2.36 16.60 -9.77
CA GLY A 40 -2.69 16.77 -11.18
C GLY A 40 -3.68 15.70 -11.66
N GLN A 41 -3.20 14.74 -12.45
CA GLN A 41 -4.02 13.66 -13.03
C GLN A 41 -4.13 12.42 -12.16
N ASP A 42 -3.30 12.30 -11.11
CA ASP A 42 -3.36 11.17 -10.19
C ASP A 42 -3.64 11.60 -8.75
N ALA A 43 -3.87 10.61 -7.90
CA ALA A 43 -4.07 10.83 -6.49
C ALA A 43 -3.32 9.80 -5.66
N VAL A 44 -3.07 10.12 -4.39
CA VAL A 44 -2.52 9.20 -3.41
C VAL A 44 -3.51 9.04 -2.27
N TYR A 45 -3.91 7.80 -2.01
CA TYR A 45 -4.57 7.46 -0.77
C TYR A 45 -3.53 7.33 0.33
N VAL A 46 -3.77 8.02 1.44
CA VAL A 46 -3.06 7.78 2.70
C VAL A 46 -3.98 6.95 3.57
N LEU A 47 -3.53 5.73 3.86
CA LEU A 47 -4.29 4.72 4.58
C LEU A 47 -3.64 4.47 5.94
N GLY A 48 -4.45 4.34 6.99
CA GLY A 48 -3.99 4.09 8.35
C GLY A 48 -4.65 2.85 8.95
N ASP A 49 -3.90 2.07 9.72
CA ASP A 49 -4.42 1.03 10.61
C ASP A 49 -4.62 1.57 12.05
N THR A 50 -5.21 0.75 12.92
CA THR A 50 -5.47 1.10 14.33
C THR A 50 -4.20 1.08 15.21
N ALA A 51 -3.11 0.50 14.73
CA ALA A 51 -1.82 0.43 15.41
C ALA A 51 -0.88 1.61 15.05
N GLY A 52 -1.31 2.52 14.17
CA GLY A 52 -0.53 3.67 13.71
C GLY A 52 0.34 3.40 12.48
N GLY A 53 0.25 2.22 11.88
CA GLY A 53 0.86 1.90 10.60
C GLY A 53 0.19 2.68 9.46
N ARG A 54 1.00 3.09 8.48
CA ARG A 54 0.54 3.87 7.32
C ARG A 54 1.00 3.27 6.01
N VAL A 55 0.09 3.27 5.04
CA VAL A 55 0.35 2.84 3.66
C VAL A 55 -0.06 3.96 2.70
N ARG A 56 0.81 4.23 1.71
CA ARG A 56 0.50 5.16 0.62
C ARG A 56 0.27 4.36 -0.66
N VAL A 57 -0.86 4.60 -1.32
CA VAL A 57 -1.21 3.94 -2.60
C VAL A 57 -1.47 5.00 -3.65
N ARG A 58 -0.75 4.94 -4.77
CA ARG A 58 -0.95 5.86 -5.90
C ARG A 58 -2.01 5.32 -6.85
N ILE A 59 -2.97 6.16 -7.19
CA ILE A 59 -4.09 5.87 -8.08
C ILE A 59 -3.91 6.71 -9.34
N LEU A 60 -3.68 6.03 -10.46
CA LEU A 60 -3.50 6.65 -11.79
C LEU A 60 -4.83 6.97 -12.48
N GLU A 61 -5.93 6.61 -11.84
CA GLU A 61 -7.31 6.81 -12.30
C GLU A 61 -8.08 7.71 -11.33
N ARG A 62 -9.37 7.92 -11.61
CA ARG A 62 -10.24 8.69 -10.72
C ARG A 62 -10.36 7.99 -9.35
N PRO A 63 -10.12 8.69 -8.23
CA PRO A 63 -10.34 8.15 -6.90
C PRO A 63 -11.82 7.78 -6.68
N THR A 64 -12.06 6.55 -6.25
CA THR A 64 -13.39 5.98 -5.93
C THR A 64 -13.69 5.91 -4.43
N PHE A 65 -12.65 5.98 -3.59
CA PHE A 65 -12.76 5.99 -2.12
C PHE A 65 -12.54 7.40 -1.57
N ARG A 66 -13.11 7.67 -0.41
CA ARG A 66 -13.01 8.95 0.30
C ARG A 66 -12.55 8.75 1.74
N ARG A 67 -12.14 9.86 2.37
CA ARG A 67 -11.76 9.86 3.78
C ARG A 67 -12.85 9.23 4.64
N GLY A 68 -12.44 8.35 5.55
CA GLY A 68 -13.32 7.61 6.45
C GLY A 68 -13.81 6.27 5.88
N ASP A 69 -13.61 5.99 4.59
CA ASP A 69 -13.92 4.67 4.05
C ASP A 69 -12.95 3.62 4.60
N HIS A 70 -13.47 2.42 4.80
CA HIS A 70 -12.72 1.24 5.18
C HIS A 70 -12.36 0.43 3.93
N VAL A 71 -11.10 0.00 3.85
CA VAL A 71 -10.52 -0.64 2.67
C VAL A 71 -9.53 -1.74 3.05
N ALA A 72 -9.17 -2.56 2.07
CA ALA A 72 -8.03 -3.47 2.12
C ALA A 72 -7.03 -3.11 1.01
N VAL A 73 -5.76 -3.44 1.25
CA VAL A 73 -4.68 -3.26 0.26
C VAL A 73 -4.17 -4.62 -0.20
N ARG A 74 -4.00 -4.73 -1.51
CA ARG A 74 -3.43 -5.90 -2.19
C ARG A 74 -2.21 -5.49 -2.99
N TYR A 75 -1.25 -6.40 -3.06
CA TYR A 75 -0.08 -6.30 -3.93
C TYR A 75 -0.25 -7.27 -5.11
N PRO A 76 -0.78 -6.82 -6.27
CA PRO A 76 -0.84 -7.66 -7.48
C PRO A 76 0.50 -7.72 -8.24
N GLY A 77 1.57 -7.14 -7.71
CA GLY A 77 2.85 -7.02 -8.39
C GLY A 77 3.67 -8.33 -8.42
N GLY A 78 4.70 -8.35 -9.27
CA GLY A 78 5.71 -9.40 -9.31
C GLY A 78 6.74 -9.28 -8.16
N PRO A 79 7.87 -10.01 -8.21
CA PRO A 79 8.84 -10.03 -7.11
C PRO A 79 9.38 -8.64 -6.74
N THR A 80 9.37 -8.31 -5.45
CA THR A 80 9.82 -7.02 -4.90
C THR A 80 11.18 -7.10 -4.21
N LEU A 81 11.80 -5.95 -3.95
CA LEU A 81 13.10 -5.86 -3.27
C LEU A 81 12.95 -5.93 -1.75
N ALA A 82 13.84 -6.71 -1.12
CA ALA A 82 14.02 -6.75 0.33
C ALA A 82 15.44 -6.30 0.69
N TYR A 83 15.56 -5.66 1.84
CA TYR A 83 16.81 -5.18 2.41
C TYR A 83 16.93 -5.74 3.84
N PRO A 84 18.11 -6.16 4.30
CA PRO A 84 18.29 -6.53 5.70
C PRO A 84 17.92 -5.39 6.63
N ALA A 85 17.20 -5.68 7.72
CA ALA A 85 17.01 -4.72 8.80
C ALA A 85 18.35 -4.57 9.55
N THR A 86 18.97 -3.39 9.44
CA THR A 86 20.19 -3.05 10.19
C THR A 86 19.87 -2.77 11.65
#